data_AF-A0A3A6DZG1-F1
#
_entry.id   AF-A0A3A6DZG1-F1
#
_cell.length_a   1.000
_cell.length_b   1.000
_cell.length_c   1.000
_cell.angle_alpha   90.00
_cell.angle_beta   90.00
_cell.angle_gamma   90.00
#
_symmetry.space_group_name_H-M   'P 1'
#
loop_
_entity.id
_entity.type
_entity.pdbx_description
1 polymer ?
#
loop_
_entity_poly.entity_id
_entity_poly.type
_entity_poly.pdbx_seq_one_letter_code
_entity_poly.pdbx_strand_id
1 'polypeptide(L)'
;MLQHGNHQAGNYTKHQYPLKGKVYCGYCQKLMKYRVLKKLGPSFNCRFSAAAVDSPCKRIPISEKLLEEIVRNALTAQIKQAEHILEVLHERERKALIRFSALERQEEKLSAEKAEIVKQRVALYEQYADGNISKEEFIRQRDAYRAQEDERMEQIQRLRTEKNQIFQPVKKDADNLQAVMDTVGKAGDVMHLSQNVVETFIDRIEVFNDERVKIRFPFEDVLAGYAE
;
A
#
# COMPACT_ATOMS: atom_id res chain seq x y z
N MET A 1 15.41 -67.83 14.19
CA MET A 1 15.85 -66.49 14.60
C MET A 1 16.86 -65.99 13.58
N LEU A 2 16.46 -65.10 12.67
CA LEU A 2 17.39 -64.35 11.81
C LEU A 2 16.85 -62.92 11.74
N GLN A 3 17.72 -61.98 12.08
CA GLN A 3 17.41 -60.60 12.43
C GLN A 3 17.02 -59.79 11.20
N HIS A 4 15.91 -59.05 11.28
CA HIS A 4 15.59 -58.00 10.32
C HIS A 4 16.46 -56.77 10.61
N GLY A 5 17.33 -56.43 9.66
CA GLY A 5 18.09 -55.19 9.68
C GLY A 5 17.15 -53.98 9.56
N ASN A 6 17.01 -53.23 10.63
CA ASN A 6 16.33 -51.93 10.65
C ASN A 6 17.20 -50.90 9.90
N HIS A 7 16.88 -50.66 8.63
CA HIS A 7 17.34 -49.45 7.95
C HIS A 7 16.54 -48.25 8.46
N GLN A 8 17.12 -47.50 9.40
CA GLN A 8 16.61 -46.18 9.76
C GLN A 8 16.77 -45.25 8.55
N ALA A 9 15.64 -44.89 7.93
CA ALA A 9 15.61 -43.83 6.94
C ALA A 9 15.92 -42.50 7.66
N GLY A 10 17.10 -41.94 7.41
CA GLY A 10 17.47 -40.63 7.92
C GLY A 10 16.44 -39.58 7.48
N ASN A 11 15.97 -38.77 8.43
CA ASN A 11 15.14 -37.61 8.16
C ASN A 11 15.92 -36.59 7.32
N TYR A 12 15.88 -36.73 5.99
CA TYR A 12 16.34 -35.70 5.07
C TYR A 12 15.34 -34.54 5.12
N THR A 13 15.61 -33.52 5.93
CA THR A 13 15.00 -32.21 5.74
C THR A 13 15.42 -31.70 4.36
N LYS A 14 14.51 -31.79 3.41
CA LYS A 14 14.72 -31.31 2.03
C LYS A 14 15.09 -29.83 2.11
N HIS A 15 16.34 -29.51 1.78
CA HIS A 15 16.79 -28.13 1.69
C HIS A 15 15.85 -27.36 0.74
N GLN A 16 15.19 -26.33 1.26
CA GLN A 16 14.36 -25.45 0.46
C GLN A 16 15.29 -24.53 -0.33
N TYR A 17 14.97 -24.30 -1.60
CA TYR A 17 15.72 -23.41 -2.50
C TYR A 17 14.82 -22.22 -2.80
N PRO A 18 14.77 -21.21 -1.93
CA PRO A 18 13.65 -20.26 -1.87
C PRO A 18 13.54 -19.40 -3.13
N LEU A 19 14.68 -19.09 -3.73
CA LEU A 19 14.75 -18.30 -4.96
C LEU A 19 14.42 -19.11 -6.23
N LYS A 20 14.32 -20.44 -6.13
CA LYS A 20 14.05 -21.29 -7.29
C LYS A 20 12.68 -20.99 -7.87
N GLY A 21 12.65 -20.62 -9.15
CA GLY A 21 11.42 -20.22 -9.85
C GLY A 21 11.20 -18.71 -9.93
N LYS A 22 12.02 -17.90 -9.25
CA LYS A 22 11.95 -16.43 -9.27
C LYS A 22 13.09 -15.74 -10.01
N VAL A 23 14.12 -16.49 -10.42
CA VAL A 23 15.34 -15.95 -11.06
C VAL A 23 15.27 -16.02 -12.59
N TYR A 24 15.35 -14.87 -13.24
CA TYR A 24 15.26 -14.67 -14.68
C TYR A 24 16.53 -14.00 -15.21
N CYS A 25 16.85 -14.27 -16.47
CA CYS A 25 17.95 -13.57 -17.14
C CYS A 25 17.49 -12.16 -17.53
N GLY A 26 18.22 -11.12 -17.13
CA GLY A 26 17.88 -9.72 -17.43
C GLY A 26 17.93 -9.35 -18.93
N TYR A 27 18.47 -10.21 -19.81
CA TYR A 27 18.48 -9.98 -21.26
C TYR A 27 17.36 -10.73 -21.99
N CYS A 28 17.31 -12.06 -21.89
CA CYS A 28 16.32 -12.84 -22.61
C CYS A 28 15.01 -13.05 -21.84
N GLN A 29 14.94 -12.57 -20.58
CA GLN A 29 13.75 -12.62 -19.73
C GLN A 29 13.22 -14.03 -19.43
N LYS A 30 13.99 -15.07 -19.77
CA LYS A 30 13.69 -16.48 -19.49
C LYS A 30 14.18 -16.88 -18.10
N LEU A 31 13.44 -17.82 -17.49
CA LEU A 31 13.80 -18.40 -16.20
C LEU A 31 15.18 -19.07 -16.26
N MET A 32 16.05 -18.72 -15.32
CA MET A 32 17.39 -19.28 -15.20
C MET A 32 17.33 -20.70 -14.63
N LYS A 33 18.27 -21.56 -15.04
CA LYS A 33 18.35 -22.93 -14.53
C LYS A 33 19.13 -22.95 -13.22
N TYR A 34 18.53 -23.54 -12.19
CA TYR A 34 19.24 -23.95 -11.00
C TYR A 34 20.17 -25.14 -11.29
N ARG A 35 21.44 -25.05 -10.89
CA ARG A 35 22.46 -26.10 -11.06
C ARG A 35 23.45 -26.08 -9.89
N VAL A 36 23.98 -27.25 -9.54
CA VAL A 36 25.13 -27.37 -8.63
C VAL A 36 26.39 -27.55 -9.47
N LEU A 37 27.28 -26.56 -9.47
CA LEU A 37 28.54 -26.58 -10.21
C LEU A 37 29.70 -27.01 -9.31
N LYS A 38 30.68 -27.75 -9.85
CA LYS A 38 31.78 -28.32 -9.05
C LYS A 38 32.59 -27.28 -8.24
N LYS A 39 32.84 -26.09 -8.81
CA LYS A 39 33.65 -25.04 -8.18
C LYS A 39 32.80 -23.98 -7.44
N LEU A 40 31.64 -23.64 -7.99
CA LEU A 40 30.79 -22.55 -7.49
C LEU A 40 29.70 -23.05 -6.53
N GLY A 41 29.40 -24.34 -6.54
CA GLY A 41 28.28 -24.92 -5.79
C GLY A 41 26.92 -24.59 -6.41
N PRO A 42 25.85 -24.59 -5.60
CA PRO A 42 24.53 -24.08 -5.95
C PRO A 42 24.56 -22.74 -6.70
N SER A 43 23.93 -22.69 -7.87
CA SER A 43 23.99 -21.52 -8.75
C SER A 43 22.83 -21.46 -9.75
N PHE A 44 22.61 -20.28 -10.30
CA PHE A 44 21.67 -20.03 -11.38
C PHE A 44 22.42 -19.61 -12.64
N ASN A 45 22.04 -20.15 -13.80
CA ASN A 45 22.57 -19.68 -15.07
C ASN A 45 21.53 -19.66 -16.20
N CYS A 46 21.69 -18.72 -17.15
CA CYS A 46 20.82 -18.64 -18.31
C CYS A 46 20.99 -19.87 -19.21
N ARG A 47 19.88 -20.46 -19.68
CA ARG A 47 19.92 -21.63 -20.59
C ARG A 47 20.23 -21.25 -22.04
N PHE A 48 19.86 -20.04 -22.45
CA PHE A 48 19.76 -19.66 -23.87
C PHE A 48 21.08 -19.28 -24.54
N SER A 49 22.10 -18.99 -23.73
CA SER A 49 23.44 -18.57 -24.15
C SER A 49 24.30 -19.60 -24.90
N ALA A 50 23.80 -20.81 -25.19
CA ALA A 50 24.47 -21.68 -26.18
C ALA A 50 23.57 -22.09 -27.33
N ALA A 51 22.42 -21.44 -27.51
CA ALA A 51 21.51 -21.71 -28.61
C ALA A 51 21.59 -20.64 -29.72
N ALA A 52 22.24 -19.49 -29.49
CA ALA A 52 22.33 -18.41 -30.48
C ALA A 52 23.72 -17.75 -30.44
N VAL A 53 24.35 -17.63 -31.61
CA VAL A 53 25.70 -17.06 -31.80
C VAL A 53 25.76 -15.58 -31.40
N ASP A 54 24.65 -14.84 -31.57
CA ASP A 54 24.54 -13.41 -31.24
C ASP A 54 23.78 -13.15 -29.93
N SER A 55 23.70 -14.13 -29.03
CA SER A 55 22.95 -13.92 -27.79
C SER A 55 23.66 -12.94 -26.86
N PRO A 56 22.98 -11.90 -26.34
CA PRO A 56 23.54 -11.06 -25.28
C PRO A 56 23.70 -11.81 -23.95
N CYS A 57 23.15 -13.03 -23.80
CA CYS A 57 23.29 -13.83 -22.59
C CYS A 57 24.65 -14.56 -22.57
N LYS A 58 25.49 -14.34 -21.54
CA LYS A 58 26.85 -14.93 -21.49
C LYS A 58 26.99 -16.25 -20.70
N ARG A 59 25.90 -16.93 -20.35
CA ARG A 59 25.90 -18.19 -19.54
C ARG A 59 26.63 -18.09 -18.19
N ILE A 60 26.94 -16.88 -17.74
CA ILE A 60 27.65 -16.62 -16.49
C ILE A 60 26.76 -17.08 -15.33
N PRO A 61 27.23 -18.00 -14.48
CA PRO A 61 26.49 -18.43 -13.31
C PRO A 61 26.62 -17.42 -12.17
N ILE A 62 25.53 -17.19 -11.44
CA ILE A 62 25.54 -16.51 -10.13
C ILE A 62 25.35 -17.56 -9.03
N SER A 63 26.14 -17.49 -7.95
CA SER A 63 25.98 -18.43 -6.84
C SER A 63 24.70 -18.13 -6.07
N GLU A 64 24.06 -19.17 -5.54
CA GLU A 64 22.85 -19.04 -4.73
C GLU A 64 23.12 -18.18 -3.49
N LYS A 65 24.23 -18.43 -2.80
CA LYS A 65 24.62 -17.67 -1.60
C LYS A 65 24.74 -16.17 -1.86
N LEU A 66 25.40 -15.79 -2.96
CA LEU A 66 25.55 -14.37 -3.33
C LEU A 66 24.18 -13.75 -3.67
N LEU A 67 23.35 -14.47 -4.41
CA LEU A 67 22.04 -13.97 -4.78
C LEU A 67 21.11 -13.83 -3.56
N GLU A 68 21.13 -14.78 -2.63
CA GLU A 68 20.41 -14.69 -1.37
C GLU A 68 20.86 -13.49 -0.52
N GLU A 69 22.16 -13.22 -0.46
CA GLU A 69 22.70 -12.05 0.25
C GLU A 69 22.21 -10.73 -0.37
N ILE A 70 22.29 -10.60 -1.70
CA ILE A 70 21.80 -9.42 -2.43
C ILE A 70 20.30 -9.23 -2.18
N VAL A 71 19.52 -10.30 -2.31
CA VAL A 71 18.06 -10.26 -2.14
C VAL A 71 17.69 -9.91 -0.70
N ARG A 72 18.37 -10.49 0.28
CA ARG A 72 18.15 -10.18 1.70
C ARG A 72 18.42 -8.71 1.99
N ASN A 73 19.58 -8.20 1.57
CA ASN A 73 19.96 -6.81 1.81
C ASN A 73 18.96 -5.84 1.16
N ALA A 74 18.53 -6.14 -0.06
CA ALA A 74 17.52 -5.34 -0.76
C ALA A 74 16.16 -5.38 -0.04
N LEU A 75 15.69 -6.56 0.37
CA LEU A 75 14.42 -6.71 1.10
C LEU A 75 14.46 -5.99 2.46
N THR A 76 15.56 -6.11 3.21
CA THR A 76 15.74 -5.38 4.47
C THR A 76 15.70 -3.86 4.26
N ALA A 77 16.35 -3.35 3.21
CA ALA A 77 16.30 -1.93 2.89
C ALA A 77 14.88 -1.46 2.54
N GLN A 78 14.15 -2.24 1.74
CA GLN A 78 12.77 -1.95 1.37
C GLN A 78 11.82 -1.96 2.58
N ILE A 79 11.98 -2.91 3.50
CA ILE A 79 11.17 -2.97 4.74
C ILE A 79 11.45 -1.74 5.60
N LYS A 80 12.71 -1.38 5.82
CA LYS A 80 13.05 -0.17 6.59
C LYS A 80 12.49 1.10 5.96
N GLN A 81 12.52 1.18 4.63
CA GLN A 81 11.93 2.31 3.91
C GLN A 81 10.41 2.35 4.09
N ALA A 82 9.74 1.20 4.00
CA ALA A 82 8.30 1.09 4.22
C ALA A 82 7.91 1.45 5.66
N GLU A 83 8.66 1.01 6.67
CA GLU A 83 8.47 1.41 8.08
C GLU A 83 8.54 2.92 8.25
N HIS A 84 9.57 3.56 7.67
CA HIS A 84 9.72 5.01 7.75
C HIS A 84 8.57 5.77 7.06
N ILE A 85 8.18 5.34 5.85
CA ILE A 85 7.06 5.95 5.12
C ILE A 85 5.75 5.78 5.91
N LEU A 86 5.54 4.63 6.54
CA LEU A 86 4.37 4.35 7.36
C LEU A 86 4.29 5.29 8.57
N GLU A 87 5.40 5.56 9.25
CA GLU A 87 5.46 6.57 10.31
C GLU A 87 5.07 7.98 9.80
N VAL A 88 5.58 8.36 8.62
CA VAL A 88 5.23 9.65 7.98
C VAL A 88 3.74 9.71 7.63
N LEU A 89 3.17 8.61 7.12
CA LEU A 89 1.74 8.53 6.79
C LEU A 89 0.87 8.62 8.04
N HIS A 90 1.21 7.93 9.12
CA HIS A 90 0.50 8.00 10.40
C HIS A 90 0.49 9.43 10.97
N GLU A 91 1.61 10.14 10.88
CA GLU A 91 1.69 11.55 11.30
C GLU A 91 0.83 12.46 10.41
N ARG A 92 0.82 12.22 9.10
CA ARG A 92 -0.08 12.93 8.16
C ARG A 92 -1.55 12.64 8.45
N GLU A 93 -1.90 11.39 8.75
CA GLU A 93 -3.26 10.98 9.11
C GLU A 93 -3.70 11.66 10.39
N ARG A 94 -2.85 11.68 11.43
CA ARG A 94 -3.12 12.39 12.69
C ARG A 94 -3.43 13.86 12.45
N LYS A 95 -2.62 14.55 11.63
CA LYS A 95 -2.86 15.96 11.27
C LYS A 95 -4.14 16.13 10.45
N ALA A 96 -4.42 15.22 9.53
CA ALA A 96 -5.65 15.22 8.74
C ALA A 96 -6.88 15.03 9.64
N LEU A 97 -6.81 14.14 10.63
CA LEU A 97 -7.88 13.89 11.60
C LEU A 97 -8.19 15.13 12.45
N ILE A 98 -7.18 15.85 12.92
CA ILE A 98 -7.37 17.10 13.67
C ILE A 98 -8.12 18.13 12.82
N ARG A 99 -7.72 18.30 11.55
CA ARG A 99 -8.41 19.19 10.60
C ARG A 99 -9.84 18.72 10.32
N PHE A 100 -10.03 17.42 10.11
CA PHE A 100 -11.34 16.81 9.89
C PHE A 100 -12.28 17.10 11.06
N SER A 101 -11.84 16.91 12.30
CA SER A 101 -12.64 17.24 13.49
C SER A 101 -12.95 18.73 13.62
N ALA A 102 -12.05 19.61 13.19
CA ALA A 102 -12.33 21.05 13.16
C ALA A 102 -13.43 21.40 12.13
N LEU A 103 -13.36 20.83 10.93
CA LEU A 103 -14.38 20.98 9.89
C LEU A 103 -15.73 20.38 10.32
N GLU A 104 -15.73 19.27 11.05
CA GLU A 104 -16.94 18.67 11.62
C GLU A 104 -17.67 19.61 12.56
N ARG A 105 -16.96 20.22 13.51
CA ARG A 105 -17.56 21.20 14.42
C ARG A 105 -18.12 22.41 13.66
N GLN A 106 -17.46 22.82 12.58
CA GLN A 106 -17.95 23.91 11.74
C GLN A 106 -19.22 23.50 10.98
N GLU A 107 -19.27 22.28 10.45
CA GLU A 107 -20.45 21.71 9.80
C GLU A 107 -21.64 21.63 10.78
N GLU A 108 -21.41 21.14 12.00
CA GLU A 108 -22.41 21.08 13.07
C GLU A 108 -22.95 22.47 13.42
N LYS A 109 -22.05 23.46 13.58
CA LYS A 109 -22.43 24.85 13.85
C LYS A 109 -23.33 25.41 12.76
N LEU A 110 -22.95 25.29 11.48
CA LEU A 110 -23.76 25.78 10.37
C LEU A 110 -25.10 25.03 10.25
N SER A 111 -25.12 23.74 10.58
CA SER A 111 -26.34 22.95 10.61
C SER A 111 -27.30 23.43 11.70
N ALA A 112 -26.77 23.78 12.88
CA ALA A 112 -27.56 24.37 13.97
C ALA A 112 -28.09 25.77 13.60
N GLU A 113 -27.27 26.62 12.99
CA GLU A 113 -27.70 27.94 12.48
C GLU A 113 -28.82 27.80 11.44
N LYS A 114 -28.69 26.88 10.50
CA LYS A 114 -29.74 26.57 9.51
C LYS A 114 -31.03 26.11 10.19
N ALA A 115 -30.93 25.22 11.19
CA ALA A 115 -32.10 24.76 11.93
C ALA A 115 -32.80 25.91 12.67
N GLU A 116 -32.06 26.89 13.17
CA GLU A 116 -32.63 28.08 13.79
C GLU A 116 -33.36 28.97 12.78
N ILE A 117 -32.81 29.17 11.59
CA ILE A 117 -33.50 29.89 10.50
C ILE A 117 -34.82 29.20 10.13
N VAL A 118 -34.84 27.86 10.10
CA VAL A 118 -36.06 27.09 9.86
C VAL A 118 -37.11 27.36 10.94
N LYS A 119 -36.72 27.45 12.23
CA LYS A 119 -37.65 27.80 13.31
C LYS A 119 -38.17 29.23 13.15
N GLN A 120 -37.30 30.19 12.83
CA GLN A 120 -37.70 31.58 12.58
C GLN A 120 -38.72 31.68 11.43
N ARG A 121 -38.57 30.86 10.38
CA ARG A 121 -39.53 30.80 9.28
C ARG A 121 -40.90 30.26 9.70
N VAL A 122 -40.94 29.29 10.61
CA VAL A 122 -42.19 28.78 11.19
C VAL A 122 -42.87 29.87 12.03
N ALA A 123 -42.14 30.52 12.92
CA ALA A 123 -42.66 31.62 13.74
C ALA A 123 -43.15 32.82 12.90
N LEU A 124 -42.44 33.13 11.80
CA LEU A 124 -42.85 34.16 10.86
C LEU A 124 -44.22 33.86 10.21
N TYR A 125 -44.47 32.58 9.90
CA TYR A 125 -45.76 32.17 9.35
C TYR A 125 -46.89 32.31 10.38
N GLU A 126 -46.64 31.94 11.64
CA GLU A 126 -47.61 32.12 12.74
C GLU A 126 -47.95 33.60 12.93
N GLN A 127 -46.96 34.50 12.94
CA GLN A 127 -47.19 35.95 13.01
C GLN A 127 -48.05 36.48 11.87
N TYR A 128 -47.86 35.96 10.65
CA TYR A 128 -48.70 36.31 9.51
C TYR A 128 -50.12 35.75 9.64
N ALA A 129 -50.26 34.49 10.06
CA ALA A 129 -51.55 33.84 10.25
C ALA A 129 -52.41 34.51 11.32
N ASP A 130 -51.78 34.99 12.39
CA ASP A 130 -52.43 35.76 13.47
C ASP A 130 -52.76 37.21 13.06
N GLY A 131 -52.34 37.65 11.88
CA GLY A 131 -52.56 39.01 11.37
C GLY A 131 -51.65 40.09 11.98
N ASN A 132 -50.58 39.69 12.69
CA ASN A 132 -49.64 40.61 13.33
C ASN A 132 -48.71 41.31 12.34
N ILE A 133 -48.53 40.75 11.14
CA ILE A 133 -47.69 41.33 10.07
C ILE A 133 -48.44 41.32 8.73
N SER A 134 -48.10 42.27 7.84
CA SER A 134 -48.69 42.34 6.51
C SER A 134 -48.16 41.24 5.59
N LYS A 135 -48.89 40.97 4.49
CA LYS A 135 -48.47 40.01 3.46
C LYS A 135 -47.14 40.42 2.82
N GLU A 136 -46.95 41.72 2.56
CA GLU A 136 -45.73 42.24 1.94
C GLU A 136 -44.52 42.08 2.87
N GLU A 137 -44.70 42.31 4.17
CA GLU A 137 -43.65 42.12 5.17
C GLU A 137 -43.29 40.63 5.33
N PHE A 138 -44.31 39.76 5.41
CA PHE A 138 -44.12 38.32 5.42
C PHE A 138 -43.31 37.81 4.22
N ILE A 139 -43.66 38.24 3.01
CA ILE A 139 -42.96 37.83 1.78
C ILE A 139 -41.49 38.26 1.82
N ARG A 140 -41.21 39.52 2.19
CA ARG A 140 -39.83 40.02 2.28
C ARG A 140 -38.98 39.21 3.25
N GLN A 141 -39.47 39.01 4.48
CA GLN A 141 -38.72 38.26 5.50
C GLN A 141 -38.56 36.79 5.15
N ARG A 142 -39.59 36.15 4.58
CA ARG A 142 -39.53 34.77 4.12
C ARG A 142 -38.45 34.59 3.05
N ASP A 143 -38.39 35.49 2.08
CA ASP A 143 -37.42 35.41 0.99
C ASP A 143 -35.99 35.65 1.51
N ALA A 144 -35.83 36.53 2.51
CA ALA A 144 -34.55 36.70 3.21
C ALA A 144 -34.12 35.43 3.96
N TYR A 145 -35.03 34.76 4.69
CA TYR A 145 -34.71 33.50 5.37
C TYR A 145 -34.36 32.38 4.40
N ARG A 146 -35.06 32.28 3.26
CA ARG A 146 -34.72 31.31 2.22
C ARG A 146 -33.31 31.53 1.67
N ALA A 147 -32.94 32.76 1.36
CA ALA A 147 -31.60 33.08 0.90
C ALA A 147 -30.51 32.68 1.93
N GLN A 148 -30.78 32.90 3.22
CA GLN A 148 -29.86 32.48 4.29
C GLN A 148 -29.77 30.95 4.42
N GLU A 149 -30.90 30.22 4.31
CA GLU A 149 -30.90 28.75 4.30
C GLU A 149 -30.08 28.17 3.15
N ASP A 150 -30.22 28.74 1.95
CA ASP A 150 -29.49 28.34 0.76
C ASP A 150 -27.99 28.60 0.94
N GLU A 151 -27.60 29.78 1.44
CA GLU A 151 -26.22 30.11 1.75
C GLU A 151 -25.59 29.11 2.76
N ARG A 152 -26.30 28.81 3.86
CA ARG A 152 -25.83 27.83 4.85
C ARG A 152 -25.74 26.43 4.25
N MET A 153 -26.67 26.04 3.39
CA MET A 153 -26.65 24.75 2.71
C MET A 153 -25.41 24.61 1.82
N GLU A 154 -25.08 25.63 1.04
CA GLU A 154 -23.86 25.62 0.22
C GLU A 154 -22.59 25.55 1.06
N GLN A 155 -22.51 26.32 2.15
CA GLN A 155 -21.36 26.27 3.06
C GLN A 155 -21.17 24.87 3.67
N ILE A 156 -22.25 24.23 4.13
CA ILE A 156 -22.24 22.84 4.62
C ILE A 156 -21.72 21.88 3.54
N GLN A 157 -22.21 22.02 2.31
CA GLN A 157 -21.81 21.13 1.22
C GLN A 157 -20.32 21.29 0.85
N ARG A 158 -19.79 22.52 0.91
CA ARG A 158 -18.36 22.79 0.73
C ARG A 158 -17.53 22.10 1.80
N LEU A 159 -17.89 22.24 3.08
CA LEU A 159 -17.18 21.58 4.19
C LEU A 159 -17.19 20.06 4.06
N ARG A 160 -18.33 19.46 3.66
CA ARG A 160 -18.42 18.01 3.41
C ARG A 160 -17.47 17.54 2.31
N THR A 161 -17.37 18.34 1.25
CA THR A 161 -16.48 18.05 0.12
C THR A 161 -15.02 18.12 0.57
N GLU A 162 -14.66 19.18 1.30
CA GLU A 162 -13.32 19.36 1.86
C GLU A 162 -12.91 18.23 2.82
N LYS A 163 -13.82 17.82 3.73
CA LYS A 163 -13.62 16.68 4.64
C LYS A 163 -13.23 15.40 3.89
N ASN A 164 -13.96 15.09 2.82
CA ASN A 164 -13.72 13.87 2.03
C ASN A 164 -12.38 13.94 1.27
N GLN A 165 -11.99 15.11 0.78
CA GLN A 165 -10.74 15.30 0.04
C GLN A 165 -9.49 15.24 0.93
N ILE A 166 -9.58 15.72 2.17
CA ILE A 166 -8.42 15.79 3.08
C ILE A 166 -8.14 14.44 3.74
N PHE A 167 -9.18 13.74 4.21
CA PHE A 167 -9.00 12.59 5.10
C PHE A 167 -8.90 11.25 4.35
N GLN A 168 -9.75 11.02 3.35
CA GLN A 168 -9.84 9.70 2.70
C GLN A 168 -8.54 9.26 2.00
N PRO A 169 -7.82 10.12 1.26
CA PRO A 169 -6.60 9.69 0.58
C PRO A 169 -5.50 9.26 1.57
N VAL A 170 -5.24 10.10 2.57
CA VAL A 170 -4.18 9.85 3.57
C VAL A 170 -4.45 8.57 4.36
N LYS A 171 -5.71 8.35 4.77
CA LYS A 171 -6.10 7.13 5.45
C LYS A 171 -5.96 5.89 4.58
N LYS A 172 -6.43 5.95 3.33
CA LYS A 172 -6.32 4.84 2.38
C LYS A 172 -4.86 4.43 2.19
N ASP A 173 -3.97 5.40 2.06
CA ASP A 173 -2.56 5.17 1.85
C ASP A 173 -1.89 4.53 3.07
N ALA A 174 -2.20 5.02 4.28
CA ALA A 174 -1.75 4.44 5.55
C ALA A 174 -2.24 2.99 5.70
N ASP A 175 -3.53 2.74 5.47
CA ASP A 175 -4.14 1.41 5.54
C ASP A 175 -3.48 0.42 4.56
N ASN A 176 -3.22 0.85 3.32
CA ASN A 176 -2.58 0.03 2.30
C ASN A 176 -1.16 -0.38 2.70
N LEU A 177 -0.34 0.59 3.16
CA LEU A 177 1.03 0.31 3.56
C LEU A 177 1.09 -0.51 4.85
N GLN A 178 0.19 -0.25 5.79
CA GLN A 178 0.04 -1.06 7.00
C GLN A 178 -0.26 -2.52 6.67
N ALA A 179 -1.15 -2.80 5.70
CA ALA A 179 -1.45 -4.16 5.27
C ALA A 179 -0.23 -4.90 4.68
N VAL A 180 0.63 -4.17 3.95
CA VAL A 180 1.91 -4.72 3.46
C VAL A 180 2.82 -5.05 4.65
N MET A 181 2.97 -4.13 5.61
CA MET A 181 3.82 -4.31 6.79
C MET A 181 3.34 -5.42 7.72
N ASP A 182 2.03 -5.60 7.88
CA ASP A 182 1.45 -6.70 8.65
C ASP A 182 1.78 -8.06 8.01
N THR A 183 1.83 -8.10 6.68
CA THR A 183 2.25 -9.29 5.94
C THR A 183 3.73 -9.57 6.19
N VAL A 184 4.59 -8.54 6.23
CA VAL A 184 6.00 -8.66 6.60
C VAL A 184 6.15 -9.24 8.00
N GLY A 185 5.43 -8.70 8.99
CA GLY A 185 5.47 -9.21 10.37
C GLY A 185 4.99 -10.66 10.50
N LYS A 186 3.97 -11.06 9.73
CA LYS A 186 3.46 -12.45 9.70
C LYS A 186 4.42 -13.43 9.02
N ALA A 187 5.23 -12.98 8.08
CA ALA A 187 6.19 -13.83 7.37
C ALA A 187 7.37 -14.28 8.25
N GLY A 188 7.45 -13.78 9.50
CA GLY A 188 8.43 -14.19 10.49
C GLY A 188 9.78 -13.53 10.28
N ASP A 189 10.86 -14.23 10.62
CA ASP A 189 12.21 -13.69 10.43
C ASP A 189 12.55 -13.58 8.95
N VAL A 190 12.29 -12.40 8.37
CA VAL A 190 12.62 -12.04 6.98
C VAL A 190 14.12 -12.16 6.71
N MET A 191 14.94 -12.19 7.77
CA MET A 191 16.37 -12.48 7.70
C MET A 191 16.66 -13.95 7.36
N HIS A 192 15.64 -14.80 7.23
CA HIS A 192 15.70 -16.04 6.48
C HIS A 192 14.72 -15.93 5.31
N LEU A 193 15.25 -15.87 4.08
CA LEU A 193 14.48 -15.88 2.84
C LEU A 193 13.74 -17.22 2.70
N SER A 194 12.77 -17.52 3.55
CA SER A 194 11.95 -18.74 3.46
C SER A 194 11.18 -18.73 2.14
N GLN A 195 10.72 -19.91 1.71
CA GLN A 195 9.88 -20.01 0.50
C GLN A 195 8.68 -19.05 0.57
N ASN A 196 8.04 -18.94 1.74
CA ASN A 196 6.91 -18.04 1.96
C ASN A 196 7.28 -16.56 1.82
N VAL A 197 8.42 -16.14 2.40
CA VAL A 197 8.94 -14.77 2.27
C VAL A 197 9.19 -14.42 0.81
N VAL A 198 9.86 -15.31 0.07
CA VAL A 198 10.17 -15.09 -1.34
C VAL A 198 8.89 -15.05 -2.20
N GLU A 199 7.93 -15.93 -1.95
CA GLU A 199 6.66 -15.94 -2.68
C GLU A 199 5.84 -14.67 -2.44
N THR A 200 5.89 -14.14 -1.21
CA THR A 200 5.10 -12.97 -0.79
C THR A 200 5.73 -11.65 -1.24
N PHE A 201 7.04 -11.48 -1.09
CA PHE A 201 7.68 -10.17 -1.27
C PHE A 201 8.46 -10.02 -2.56
N ILE A 202 8.68 -11.10 -3.32
CA ILE A 202 9.50 -11.05 -4.52
C ILE A 202 8.66 -11.51 -5.71
N ASP A 203 8.32 -10.58 -6.59
CA ASP A 203 7.68 -10.91 -7.86
C ASP A 203 8.71 -11.58 -8.80
N ARG A 204 9.86 -10.91 -8.99
CA ARG A 204 10.85 -11.29 -9.99
C ARG A 204 12.25 -10.84 -9.61
N ILE A 205 13.24 -11.68 -9.92
CA ILE A 205 14.66 -11.37 -9.81
C ILE A 205 15.28 -11.48 -11.20
N GLU A 206 15.87 -10.40 -11.70
CA GLU A 206 16.56 -10.35 -12.99
C GLU A 206 18.07 -10.21 -12.78
N VAL A 207 18.82 -11.17 -13.31
CA VAL A 207 20.29 -11.21 -13.21
C VAL A 207 20.91 -10.89 -14.56
N PHE A 208 21.83 -9.93 -14.58
CA PHE A 208 22.58 -9.51 -15.75
C PHE A 208 24.01 -10.08 -15.72
N ASN A 209 24.75 -9.93 -16.82
CA ASN A 209 26.07 -10.56 -16.98
C ASN A 209 27.15 -9.87 -16.14
N ASP A 210 26.92 -8.61 -15.79
CA ASP A 210 27.75 -7.71 -14.99
C ASP A 210 27.45 -7.82 -13.49
N GLU A 211 26.89 -8.96 -13.04
CA GLU A 211 26.47 -9.23 -11.65
C GLU A 211 25.40 -8.28 -11.10
N ARG A 212 24.91 -7.34 -11.91
CA ARG A 212 23.78 -6.49 -11.56
C ARG A 212 22.54 -7.35 -11.39
N VAL A 213 21.83 -7.11 -10.29
CA VAL A 213 20.57 -7.78 -9.96
C VAL A 213 19.48 -6.72 -9.84
N LYS A 214 18.40 -6.89 -10.59
CA LYS A 214 17.18 -6.10 -10.43
C LYS A 214 16.13 -6.97 -9.76
N ILE A 215 15.61 -6.52 -8.64
CA ILE A 215 14.54 -7.20 -7.90
C ILE A 215 13.28 -6.38 -8.09
N ARG A 216 12.16 -7.05 -8.37
CA ARG A 216 10.84 -6.44 -8.41
C ARG A 216 10.05 -6.89 -7.18
N PHE A 217 9.61 -5.93 -6.39
CA PHE A 217 8.71 -6.14 -5.26
C PHE A 217 7.26 -5.86 -5.66
N PRO A 218 6.27 -6.64 -5.19
CA PRO A 218 4.87 -6.43 -5.54
C PRO A 218 4.26 -5.15 -4.93
N PHE A 219 4.98 -4.49 -4.01
CA PHE A 219 4.57 -3.26 -3.34
C PHE A 219 5.37 -2.02 -3.77
N GLU A 220 6.18 -2.13 -4.83
CA GLU A 220 7.00 -1.01 -5.36
C GLU A 220 6.15 0.24 -5.68
N ASP A 221 4.97 0.06 -6.29
CA ASP A 221 4.10 1.17 -6.68
C ASP A 221 3.56 1.96 -5.48
N VAL A 222 3.34 1.29 -4.35
CA VAL A 222 2.89 1.92 -3.10
C VAL A 222 4.01 2.78 -2.51
N LEU A 223 5.26 2.32 -2.60
CA LEU A 223 6.42 3.06 -2.06
C LEU A 223 6.86 4.20 -2.98
N ALA A 224 6.73 4.04 -4.30
CA ALA A 224 7.16 5.02 -5.28
C ALA A 224 6.44 6.37 -5.15
N GLY A 225 5.19 6.39 -4.67
CA GLY A 225 4.42 7.61 -4.42
C GLY A 225 4.93 8.47 -3.25
N TYR A 226 5.85 7.95 -2.43
CA TYR A 226 6.39 8.63 -1.24
C TYR A 226 7.92 8.73 -1.23
N ALA A 227 8.57 8.31 -2.32
CA ALA A 227 10.01 8.45 -2.51
C ALA A 227 10.36 9.84 -3.06
N GLU A 228 10.10 10.89 -2.27
CA GLU A 228 10.64 12.25 -2.45
C GLU A 228 11.02 12.87 -1.09
#